data_AF-A0A915M0I6-F1
#
_entry.id   AF-A0A915M0I6-F1
#
_cell.length_a   1.000
_cell.length_b   1.000
_cell.length_c   1.000
_cell.angle_alpha   90.00
_cell.angle_beta   90.00
_cell.angle_gamma   90.00
#
_symmetry.space_group_name_H-M   'P 1'
#
loop_
_entity.id
_entity.type
_entity.pdbx_description
1 polymer ?
#
loop_
_entity_poly.entity_id
_entity_poly.type
_entity_poly.pdbx_seq_one_letter_code
_entity_poly.pdbx_strand_id
1 'polypeptide(L)'
;MSPYIHSLIDGSKAVWGISEGHVPTESRPGHVALFAGFYEDVSAVTRGWKHNPIPFDSTFNQSEFSFLWGSPDIINLFSTNIPHSFSEFYSPELEDFASEEASKLDEWVFDKVE
;
A
#
# COMPACT_ATOMS: atom_id res chain seq x y z
N MET A 1 14.15 -7.24 -17.03
CA MET A 1 15.00 -6.32 -16.23
C MET A 1 14.49 -4.90 -16.45
N SER A 2 14.53 -4.04 -15.43
CA SER A 2 14.01 -2.66 -15.46
C SER A 2 15.17 -1.66 -15.62
N PRO A 3 15.55 -1.25 -16.85
CA PRO A 3 16.79 -0.50 -17.09
C PRO A 3 16.78 0.91 -16.50
N TYR A 4 15.60 1.53 -16.46
CA TYR A 4 15.42 2.86 -15.90
C TYR A 4 15.71 2.89 -14.40
N ILE A 5 15.12 1.97 -13.63
CA ILE A 5 15.34 1.88 -12.18
C ILE A 5 16.83 1.64 -11.86
N HIS A 6 17.48 0.72 -12.57
CA HIS A 6 18.91 0.47 -12.38
C HIS A 6 19.75 1.72 -12.67
N SER A 7 19.44 2.47 -13.73
CA SER A 7 20.17 3.71 -14.04
C SER A 7 20.05 4.78 -12.95
N LEU A 8 18.93 4.82 -12.22
CA LEU A 8 18.74 5.73 -11.09
C LEU A 8 19.58 5.29 -9.88
N ILE A 9 19.62 3.99 -9.60
CA ILE A 9 20.42 3.39 -8.52
C ILE A 9 21.92 3.57 -8.80
N ASP A 10 22.39 3.11 -9.96
CA ASP A 10 23.80 3.14 -10.36
C ASP A 10 24.32 4.59 -10.48
N GLY A 11 23.45 5.51 -10.91
CA GLY A 11 23.73 6.93 -11.00
C GLY A 11 23.70 7.69 -9.68
N SER A 12 23.45 7.01 -8.54
CA SER A 12 23.26 7.64 -7.22
C SER A 12 22.19 8.75 -7.21
N LYS A 13 21.16 8.61 -8.07
CA LYS A 13 20.01 9.52 -8.18
C LYS A 13 18.79 9.04 -7.40
N ALA A 14 18.87 7.87 -6.78
CA ALA A 14 17.85 7.28 -5.95
C ALA A 14 18.45 6.66 -4.68
N VAL A 15 17.65 6.60 -3.62
CA VAL A 15 17.92 5.79 -2.43
C VAL A 15 17.10 4.52 -2.56
N TRP A 16 17.67 3.39 -2.15
CA TRP A 16 17.00 2.10 -2.17
C TRP A 16 17.28 1.32 -0.89
N GLY A 17 16.40 0.37 -0.58
CA GLY A 17 16.51 -0.53 0.55
C GLY A 17 15.76 -1.84 0.26
N ILE A 18 15.95 -2.82 1.13
CA ILE A 18 15.26 -4.11 1.07
C ILE A 18 14.32 -4.19 2.26
N SER A 19 13.03 -4.39 2.00
CA SER A 19 12.05 -4.75 3.03
C SER A 19 11.93 -6.27 3.05
N GLU A 20 12.40 -6.92 4.13
CA GLU A 20 12.23 -8.35 4.30
C GLU A 20 10.77 -8.67 4.61
N GLY A 21 10.12 -9.50 3.80
CA GLY A 21 8.73 -9.89 4.04
C GLY A 21 8.64 -10.95 5.15
N HIS A 22 7.65 -10.83 6.02
CA HIS A 22 7.29 -11.86 7.00
C HIS A 22 5.88 -12.40 6.72
N VAL A 23 5.63 -13.63 7.16
CA VAL A 23 4.28 -14.23 7.08
C VAL A 23 3.29 -13.49 7.99
N PRO A 24 2.02 -13.32 7.59
CA PRO A 24 1.43 -13.72 6.31
C PRO A 24 1.85 -12.82 5.13
N THR A 25 2.13 -13.43 3.98
CA THR A 25 2.59 -12.73 2.77
C THR A 25 1.40 -12.25 1.94
N GLU A 26 0.69 -11.26 2.47
CA GLU A 26 -0.46 -10.62 1.83
C GLU A 26 -0.23 -9.11 1.69
N SER A 27 -1.11 -8.41 0.97
CA SER A 27 -0.93 -6.99 0.66
C SER A 27 -0.70 -6.15 1.93
N ARG A 28 -1.56 -6.26 2.95
CA ARG A 28 -1.49 -5.38 4.14
C ARG A 28 -0.18 -5.51 4.94
N PRO A 29 0.24 -6.70 5.42
CA PRO A 29 1.51 -6.81 6.14
C PRO A 29 2.71 -6.32 5.32
N GLY A 30 2.69 -6.56 4.00
CA GLY A 30 3.73 -6.07 3.08
C GLY A 30 3.79 -4.54 3.00
N HIS A 31 2.63 -3.88 2.87
CA HIS A 31 2.56 -2.41 2.83
C HIS A 31 2.96 -1.79 4.18
N VAL A 32 2.58 -2.39 5.31
CA VAL A 32 3.00 -1.93 6.65
C VAL A 32 4.51 -2.03 6.81
N ALA A 33 5.11 -3.16 6.44
CA ALA A 33 6.55 -3.33 6.49
C ALA A 33 7.27 -2.30 5.60
N LEU A 34 6.76 -2.08 4.38
CA LEU A 34 7.37 -1.17 3.42
C LEU A 34 7.29 0.31 3.84
N PHE A 35 6.12 0.76 4.30
CA PHE A 35 5.87 2.19 4.54
C PHE A 35 6.04 2.62 6.00
N ALA A 36 5.99 1.69 6.95
CA ALA A 36 6.14 1.98 8.37
C ALA A 36 7.34 1.29 9.03
N GLY A 37 8.02 0.37 8.35
CA GLY A 37 9.28 -0.21 8.79
C GLY A 37 9.16 -1.21 9.94
N PHE A 38 7.98 -1.78 10.17
CA PHE A 38 7.76 -2.84 11.17
C PHE A 38 6.83 -3.93 10.63
N TYR A 39 6.89 -5.12 11.24
CA TYR A 39 6.00 -6.22 10.89
C TYR A 39 4.66 -6.11 11.60
N GLU A 40 3.59 -6.25 10.86
CA GLU A 40 2.25 -6.26 11.44
C GLU A 40 2.06 -7.45 12.38
N ASP A 41 1.31 -7.24 13.47
CA ASP A 41 0.98 -8.30 14.40
C ASP A 41 0.01 -9.30 13.73
N VAL A 42 0.50 -10.51 13.51
CA VAL A 42 -0.28 -11.64 12.97
C VAL A 42 -1.55 -11.91 13.79
N SER A 43 -1.53 -11.60 15.10
CA SER A 43 -2.69 -11.73 15.98
C SER A 43 -3.78 -10.67 15.70
N ALA A 44 -3.41 -9.50 15.17
CA ALA A 44 -4.35 -8.47 14.73
C ALA A 44 -4.95 -8.81 13.35
N VAL A 45 -4.14 -9.40 12.47
CA VAL A 45 -4.56 -9.90 11.15
C VAL A 45 -5.63 -11.00 11.30
N THR A 46 -5.43 -11.94 12.23
CA THR A 46 -6.36 -13.06 12.48
C THR A 46 -7.69 -12.66 13.14
N ARG A 47 -7.80 -11.47 13.72
CA ARG A 47 -9.03 -10.97 14.38
C ARG A 47 -10.01 -10.27 13.44
N GLY A 48 -9.89 -10.53 12.13
CA GLY A 48 -10.90 -10.16 11.14
C GLY A 48 -10.67 -8.82 10.47
N TRP A 49 -9.41 -8.38 10.33
CA TRP A 49 -9.00 -7.35 9.36
C TRP A 49 -9.59 -5.94 9.52
N LYS A 50 -10.43 -5.68 10.52
CA LYS A 50 -11.26 -4.46 10.54
C LYS A 50 -10.51 -3.15 10.84
N HIS A 51 -9.43 -3.20 11.61
CA HIS A 51 -8.66 -2.01 11.98
C HIS A 51 -7.34 -2.42 12.67
N ASN A 52 -6.22 -1.76 12.39
CA ASN A 52 -5.05 -1.89 13.26
C ASN A 52 -5.28 -1.02 14.51
N PRO A 53 -5.39 -1.59 15.72
CA PRO A 53 -5.69 -0.80 16.93
C PRO A 53 -4.54 0.11 17.36
N ILE A 54 -3.35 -0.05 16.78
CA ILE A 54 -2.14 0.70 17.14
C ILE A 54 -1.87 1.74 16.05
N PRO A 55 -1.98 3.04 16.37
CA PRO A 55 -1.50 4.10 15.48
C PRO A 55 0.00 3.95 15.25
N PHE A 56 0.44 4.11 14.01
CA PHE A 56 1.85 4.08 13.65
C PHE A 56 2.20 5.24 12.73
N ASP A 57 3.48 5.60 12.71
CA ASP A 57 4.04 6.59 11.79
C ASP A 57 4.50 5.88 10.51
N SER A 58 4.15 6.45 9.36
CA SER A 58 4.49 5.93 8.04
C SER A 58 5.13 7.01 7.18
N THR A 59 5.73 6.62 6.05
CA THR A 59 6.26 7.59 5.07
C THR A 59 5.21 8.61 4.62
N PHE A 60 3.92 8.24 4.59
CA PHE A 60 2.83 9.15 4.23
C PHE A 60 2.60 10.25 5.29
N ASN A 61 2.78 9.95 6.57
CA ASN A 61 2.70 10.95 7.64
C ASN A 61 3.78 12.04 7.50
N GLN A 62 4.93 11.67 6.95
CA GLN A 62 6.11 12.53 6.80
C GLN A 62 6.26 13.12 5.37
N SER A 63 5.32 12.84 4.48
CA SER A 63 5.31 13.35 3.11
C SER A 63 4.63 14.72 3.04
N GLU A 64 5.01 15.56 2.07
CA GLU A 64 4.34 16.84 1.83
C GLU A 64 2.95 16.64 1.20
N PHE A 65 2.85 15.65 0.30
CA PHE A 65 1.62 15.24 -0.36
C PHE A 65 1.62 13.73 -0.54
N SER A 66 0.45 13.11 -0.46
CA SER A 66 0.29 11.68 -0.70
C SER A 66 -0.95 11.44 -1.55
N PHE A 67 -0.80 10.66 -2.62
CA PHE A 67 -1.90 10.28 -3.51
C PHE A 67 -2.04 8.77 -3.49
N LEU A 68 -3.23 8.26 -3.18
CA LEU A 68 -3.47 6.84 -2.98
C LEU A 68 -4.73 6.38 -3.74
N TRP A 69 -4.58 5.30 -4.51
CA TRP A 69 -5.66 4.63 -5.24
C TRP A 69 -5.59 3.12 -5.04
N GLY A 70 -6.73 2.45 -4.82
CA GLY A 70 -6.77 1.00 -4.61
C GLY A 70 -7.80 0.51 -3.59
N SER A 71 -7.44 -0.52 -2.81
CA SER A 71 -8.32 -1.16 -1.84
C SER A 71 -8.62 -0.27 -0.63
N PRO A 72 -9.88 -0.20 -0.17
CA PRO A 72 -10.23 0.50 1.06
C PRO A 72 -9.53 -0.09 2.30
N ASP A 73 -9.23 -1.38 2.32
CA ASP A 73 -8.60 -2.03 3.48
C ASP A 73 -7.14 -1.62 3.67
N ILE A 74 -6.46 -1.26 2.58
CA ILE A 74 -5.06 -0.81 2.60
C ILE A 74 -4.99 0.71 2.69
N ILE A 75 -5.73 1.43 1.86
CA ILE A 75 -5.62 2.88 1.80
C ILE A 75 -6.02 3.53 3.12
N ASN A 76 -7.12 3.09 3.73
CA ASN A 76 -7.57 3.68 4.99
C ASN A 76 -6.52 3.51 6.10
N LEU A 77 -5.66 2.49 6.03
CA LEU A 77 -4.58 2.31 6.99
C LEU A 77 -3.53 3.44 6.92
N PHE A 78 -3.33 4.05 5.75
CA PHE A 78 -2.29 5.05 5.49
C PHE A 78 -2.83 6.46 5.20
N SER A 79 -4.13 6.65 5.01
CA SER A 79 -4.72 7.98 4.74
C SER A 79 -5.55 8.55 5.90
N THR A 80 -5.99 7.70 6.82
CA THR A 80 -6.88 8.12 7.91
C THR A 80 -6.20 9.19 8.78
N ASN A 81 -6.88 10.34 8.94
CA ASN A 81 -6.40 11.49 9.71
C ASN A 81 -5.09 12.13 9.18
N ILE A 82 -4.77 11.97 7.89
CA ILE A 82 -3.64 12.64 7.24
C ILE A 82 -4.17 13.74 6.31
N PRO A 83 -4.12 15.04 6.70
CA PRO A 83 -4.76 16.12 5.93
C PRO A 83 -4.20 16.32 4.51
N HIS A 84 -2.94 15.96 4.30
CA HIS A 84 -2.24 16.05 3.00
C HIS A 84 -2.30 14.74 2.19
N SER A 85 -3.21 13.83 2.56
CA SER A 85 -3.49 12.59 1.85
C SER A 85 -4.74 12.73 0.98
N PHE A 86 -4.57 12.51 -0.31
CA PHE A 86 -5.63 12.47 -1.31
C PHE A 86 -5.85 11.02 -1.70
N SER A 87 -6.93 10.44 -1.21
CA SER A 87 -7.21 9.02 -1.39
C SER A 87 -8.55 8.78 -2.06
N GLU A 88 -8.56 7.89 -3.05
CA GLU A 88 -9.76 7.28 -3.59
C GLU A 88 -9.63 5.77 -3.54
N PHE A 89 -10.71 5.06 -3.27
CA PHE A 89 -10.74 3.60 -3.29
C PHE A 89 -11.97 3.10 -4.01
N TYR A 90 -11.86 1.91 -4.59
CA TYR A 90 -13.01 1.22 -5.17
C TYR A 90 -13.90 0.65 -4.06
N SER A 91 -15.14 0.33 -4.43
CA SER A 91 -16.09 -0.32 -3.52
C SER A 91 -15.56 -1.70 -3.09
N PRO A 92 -15.68 -2.10 -1.81
CA PRO A 92 -15.27 -3.44 -1.36
C PRO A 92 -15.92 -4.58 -2.17
N GLU A 93 -17.12 -4.36 -2.71
CA GLU A 93 -17.83 -5.34 -3.54
C GLU A 93 -17.15 -5.61 -4.90
N LEU A 94 -16.19 -4.76 -5.30
CA LEU A 94 -15.39 -4.95 -6.50
C LEU A 94 -14.19 -5.88 -6.26
N GLU A 95 -13.87 -6.22 -5.01
CA GLU A 95 -12.80 -7.14 -4.62
C GLU A 95 -13.18 -8.63 -4.86
N ASP A 96 -13.54 -8.96 -6.09
CA ASP A 96 -13.73 -10.35 -6.52
C ASP A 96 -12.40 -10.95 -6.99
N PHE A 97 -11.61 -11.43 -6.04
CA PHE A 97 -10.32 -12.07 -6.33
C PHE A 97 -10.44 -13.46 -6.96
N ALA A 98 -11.66 -14.01 -7.08
CA ALA A 98 -11.92 -15.29 -7.73
C ALA A 98 -12.42 -15.14 -9.18
N SER A 99 -12.66 -13.90 -9.63
CA SER A 99 -13.12 -13.59 -10.99
C SER A 99 -12.05 -13.90 -12.04
N GLU A 100 -12.49 -14.21 -13.27
CA GLU A 100 -11.58 -14.40 -14.41
C GLU A 100 -11.01 -13.06 -14.95
N GLU A 101 -11.61 -11.93 -14.59
CA GLU A 101 -11.20 -10.58 -15.00
C GLU A 101 -10.25 -9.95 -13.98
N ALA A 102 -8.99 -10.39 -13.99
CA ALA A 102 -7.97 -9.93 -13.05
C ALA A 102 -7.55 -8.45 -13.24
N SER A 103 -7.81 -7.83 -14.41
CA SER A 103 -7.39 -6.46 -14.72
C SER A 103 -8.35 -5.37 -14.23
N LYS A 104 -9.55 -5.73 -13.80
CA LYS A 104 -10.64 -4.77 -13.53
C LYS A 104 -10.27 -3.70 -12.49
N LEU A 105 -9.53 -4.08 -11.46
CA LEU A 105 -9.08 -3.15 -10.41
C LEU A 105 -7.90 -2.29 -10.88
N ASP A 106 -7.06 -2.81 -11.77
CA ASP A 106 -5.98 -2.04 -12.41
C ASP A 106 -6.57 -0.97 -13.35
N GLU A 107 -7.58 -1.34 -14.14
CA GLU A 107 -8.33 -0.40 -14.99
C GLU A 107 -8.98 0.70 -14.17
N TRP A 108 -9.61 0.35 -13.04
CA TRP A 108 -10.16 1.35 -12.12
C TRP A 108 -9.10 2.33 -11.63
N VAL A 109 -7.89 1.86 -11.29
CA VAL A 109 -6.79 2.74 -10.87
C VAL A 109 -6.34 3.63 -12.04
N PHE A 110 -6.23 3.08 -13.25
CA PHE A 110 -5.79 3.82 -14.43
C PHE A 110 -6.74 4.98 -14.77
N ASP A 111 -8.05 4.72 -14.76
CA ASP A 111 -9.10 5.72 -14.99
C ASP A 111 -9.09 6.89 -13.98
N LYS A 112 -8.40 6.74 -12.84
CA LYS A 112 -8.25 7.79 -11.82
C LYS A 112 -6.99 8.64 -12.00
N VAL A 113 -5.99 8.09 -12.68
CA VAL A 113 -4.68 8.73 -12.82
C VAL A 113 -4.51 9.42 -14.18
N GLU A 114 -5.18 8.94 -15.23
CA GLU A 114 -5.27 9.63 -16.54
C GLU A 114 -6.14 10.90 -16.49
#